data_AF-A0A9K3KWP6-F1
#
_entry.id   AF-A0A9K3KWP6-F1
#
_cell.length_a   1.000
_cell.length_b   1.000
_cell.length_c   1.000
_cell.angle_alpha   90.00
_cell.angle_beta   90.00
_cell.angle_gamma   90.00
#
_symmetry.space_group_name_H-M   'P 1'
#
loop_
_entity.id
_entity.type
_entity.pdbx_description
1 polymer ?
#
loop_
_entity_poly.entity_id
_entity_poly.type
_entity_poly.pdbx_seq_one_letter_code
_entity_poly.pdbx_strand_id
1 'polypeptide(L)'
;MVKQAFLRSFRTSPKYKYGHEVPQNYEDAMRLDRIAGNTRWQDAVDLELGQVDEYKSIEDHGHKGKVSAPKGYKKIKCTLYLVFDVKHGGHFKARLVADGQLTDASLESVYSGLVSMRGFQMVMFLAELNDLEL
;
A
#
# COMPACT_ATOMS: atom_id res chain seq x y z
N MET A 1 5.02 34.90 0.20
CA MET A 1 4.61 34.37 1.51
C MET A 1 3.18 33.82 1.55
N VAL A 2 2.18 34.43 0.91
CA VAL A 2 0.77 33.94 0.94
C VAL A 2 0.59 32.51 0.39
N LYS A 3 1.25 32.16 -0.72
CA LYS A 3 1.20 30.81 -1.30
C LYS A 3 1.76 29.72 -0.38
N GLN A 4 2.81 30.02 0.40
CA GLN A 4 3.37 29.07 1.37
C GLN A 4 2.43 28.86 2.57
N ALA A 5 1.77 29.91 3.07
CA ALA A 5 0.78 29.79 4.13
C ALA A 5 -0.44 28.96 3.68
N PHE A 6 -0.91 29.18 2.45
CA PHE A 6 -1.98 28.39 1.84
C PHE A 6 -1.59 26.91 1.73
N LEU A 7 -0.43 26.60 1.13
CA LEU A 7 0.08 25.23 1.04
C LEU A 7 0.23 24.55 2.41
N ARG A 8 0.67 25.29 3.43
CA ARG A 8 0.78 24.77 4.80
C ARG A 8 -0.59 24.41 5.36
N SER A 9 -1.59 25.28 5.18
CA SER A 9 -2.97 25.03 5.61
C SER A 9 -3.56 23.77 4.96
N PHE A 10 -3.37 23.57 3.66
CA PHE A 10 -3.85 22.36 2.97
C PHE A 10 -3.17 21.08 3.47
N ARG A 11 -1.90 21.15 3.88
CA ARG A 11 -1.17 19.99 4.42
C ARG A 11 -1.62 19.64 5.84
N THR A 12 -1.93 20.63 6.66
CA THR A 12 -2.32 20.43 8.07
C THR A 12 -3.83 20.28 8.29
N SER A 13 -4.67 20.54 7.28
CA SER A 13 -6.11 20.39 7.43
C SER A 13 -6.49 18.92 7.64
N PRO A 14 -7.31 18.60 8.67
CA PRO A 14 -7.92 17.29 8.80
C PRO A 14 -8.73 16.97 7.55
N LYS A 15 -8.67 15.71 7.12
CA LYS A 15 -9.46 15.20 6.00
C LYS A 15 -10.53 14.28 6.56
N TYR A 16 -11.76 14.48 6.13
CA TYR A 16 -12.87 13.63 6.51
C TYR A 16 -13.35 12.82 5.32
N LYS A 17 -13.65 11.55 5.55
CA LYS A 17 -14.25 10.65 4.56
C LYS A 17 -15.32 9.81 5.23
N TYR A 18 -16.54 9.81 4.67
CA TYR A 18 -17.70 9.11 5.22
C TYR A 18 -17.98 9.40 6.71
N GLY A 19 -17.73 10.62 7.16
CA GLY A 19 -17.94 11.03 8.55
C GLY A 19 -16.81 10.66 9.53
N HIS A 20 -15.75 10.02 9.06
CA HIS A 20 -14.57 9.70 9.85
C HIS A 20 -13.38 10.57 9.46
N GLU A 21 -12.62 11.02 10.45
CA GLU A 21 -11.33 11.68 10.24
C GLU A 21 -10.32 10.65 9.73
N VAL A 22 -9.68 10.94 8.60
CA VAL A 22 -8.66 10.08 8.01
C VAL A 22 -7.30 10.53 8.56
N PRO A 23 -6.59 9.67 9.31
CA PRO A 23 -5.30 10.02 9.88
C PRO A 23 -4.26 10.21 8.80
N GLN A 24 -3.33 11.14 9.03
CA GLN A 24 -2.22 11.37 8.10
C GLN A 24 -1.02 10.49 8.40
N ASN A 25 -0.79 10.18 9.68
CA ASN A 25 0.35 9.41 10.18
C ASN A 25 -0.11 8.35 11.17
N TYR A 26 0.75 7.38 11.48
CA TYR A 26 0.46 6.33 12.46
C TYR A 26 0.15 6.91 13.85
N GLU A 27 0.92 7.89 14.33
CA GLU A 27 0.66 8.54 15.63
C GLU A 27 -0.73 9.19 15.69
N ASP A 28 -1.17 9.75 14.56
CA ASP A 28 -2.48 10.37 14.43
C ASP A 28 -3.60 9.34 14.43
N ALA A 29 -3.38 8.18 13.78
CA ALA A 29 -4.29 7.05 13.81
C ALA A 29 -4.50 6.53 15.24
N MET A 30 -3.41 6.35 15.99
CA MET A 30 -3.46 5.94 17.40
C MET A 30 -4.12 6.99 18.30
N ARG A 31 -3.92 8.28 18.01
CA ARG A 31 -4.61 9.38 18.69
C ARG A 31 -6.12 9.31 18.46
N LEU A 32 -6.55 9.09 17.22
CA LEU A 32 -7.98 8.99 16.87
C LEU A 32 -8.64 7.78 17.54
N ASP A 33 -7.98 6.63 17.54
CA ASP A 33 -8.44 5.42 18.25
C ASP A 33 -8.62 5.70 19.75
N ARG A 34 -7.64 6.36 20.39
CA ARG A 34 -7.73 6.74 21.81
C ARG A 34 -8.89 7.70 22.11
N ILE A 35 -9.13 8.69 21.23
CA ILE A 35 -10.22 9.66 21.40
C ILE A 35 -11.58 8.98 21.21
N ALA A 36 -11.69 8.09 20.23
CA ALA A 36 -12.92 7.38 19.92
C ALA A 36 -13.20 6.20 20.89
N GLY A 37 -12.20 5.82 21.69
CA GLY A 37 -12.29 4.66 22.59
C GLY A 37 -12.41 3.33 21.84
N ASN A 38 -11.87 3.25 20.62
CA ASN A 38 -11.91 2.06 19.77
C ASN A 38 -10.50 1.75 19.23
N THR A 39 -10.35 0.59 18.57
CA THR A 39 -9.07 0.10 18.02
C THR A 39 -9.10 -0.03 16.50
N ARG A 40 -10.00 0.69 15.82
CA ARG A 40 -10.32 0.40 14.41
C ARG A 40 -9.15 0.68 13.48
N TRP A 41 -8.38 1.72 13.74
CA TRP A 41 -7.20 2.01 12.94
C TRP A 41 -6.07 1.04 13.24
N GLN A 42 -5.88 0.67 14.51
CA GLN A 42 -4.91 -0.34 14.92
C GLN A 42 -5.20 -1.70 14.28
N ASP A 43 -6.43 -2.18 14.34
CA ASP A 43 -6.85 -3.45 13.73
C ASP A 43 -6.61 -3.45 12.21
N ALA A 44 -6.79 -2.31 11.55
CA ALA A 44 -6.54 -2.16 10.11
C ALA A 44 -5.03 -2.18 9.77
N VAL A 45 -4.17 -1.69 10.67
CA VAL A 45 -2.71 -1.75 10.52
C VAL A 45 -2.22 -3.18 10.74
N ASP A 46 -2.72 -3.86 11.77
CA ASP A 46 -2.33 -5.23 12.10
C ASP A 46 -2.72 -6.20 10.97
N LEU A 47 -3.89 -5.99 10.35
CA LEU A 47 -4.35 -6.78 9.20
C LEU A 47 -3.43 -6.58 7.98
N GLU A 48 -3.01 -5.36 7.69
CA GLU A 48 -2.10 -5.09 6.57
C GLU A 48 -0.73 -5.72 6.83
N LEU A 49 -0.17 -5.55 8.02
CA LEU A 49 1.12 -6.15 8.38
C LEU A 49 1.06 -7.67 8.37
N GLY A 50 -0.03 -8.27 8.84
CA GLY A 50 -0.25 -9.72 8.79
C GLY A 50 -0.28 -10.25 7.36
N GLN A 51 -0.94 -9.54 6.43
CA GLN A 51 -0.93 -9.92 5.01
C GLN A 51 0.48 -9.83 4.41
N VAL A 52 1.21 -8.74 4.69
CA VAL A 52 2.58 -8.55 4.19
C VAL A 52 3.52 -9.66 4.68
N ASP A 53 3.37 -10.07 5.94
CA ASP A 53 4.13 -11.16 6.55
C ASP A 53 3.75 -12.54 5.98
N GLU A 54 2.46 -12.80 5.76
CA GLU A 54 1.96 -14.04 5.15
C GLU A 54 2.56 -14.28 3.76
N TYR A 55 2.68 -13.23 2.95
CA TYR A 55 3.33 -13.30 1.64
C TYR A 55 4.85 -13.43 1.70
N LYS A 56 5.47 -13.37 2.89
CA LYS A 56 6.93 -13.39 3.11
C LYS A 56 7.68 -12.45 2.18
N SER A 57 7.06 -11.30 1.90
CA SER A 57 7.55 -10.33 0.91
C SER A 57 8.75 -9.53 1.40
N ILE A 58 9.01 -9.54 2.71
CA ILE A 58 10.08 -8.79 3.36
C ILE A 58 10.95 -9.78 4.14
N GLU A 59 12.22 -9.88 3.75
CA GLU A 59 13.23 -10.62 4.51
C GLU A 59 14.00 -9.66 5.44
N ASP A 60 14.01 -9.97 6.75
CA ASP A 60 14.79 -9.21 7.72
C ASP A 60 16.25 -9.72 7.74
N HIS A 61 17.15 -8.95 7.13
CA HIS A 61 18.59 -9.19 7.19
C HIS A 61 19.25 -8.60 8.45
N GLY A 62 18.48 -8.08 9.40
CA GLY A 62 18.96 -7.53 10.66
C GLY A 62 19.32 -6.04 10.59
N HIS A 63 19.86 -5.54 11.69
CA HIS A 63 20.07 -4.10 11.86
C HIS A 63 21.13 -3.55 10.89
N LYS A 64 20.85 -2.36 10.30
CA LYS A 64 21.73 -1.63 9.37
C LYS A 64 23.18 -1.47 9.84
N GLY A 65 23.41 -1.47 11.16
CA GLY A 65 24.75 -1.37 11.74
C GLY A 65 25.58 -2.66 11.67
N LYS A 66 24.94 -3.83 11.50
CA LYS A 66 25.60 -5.15 11.46
C LYS A 66 25.66 -5.75 10.06
N VAL A 67 24.72 -5.41 9.19
CA VAL A 67 24.59 -6.02 7.86
C VAL A 67 24.62 -4.97 6.76
N SER A 68 25.47 -5.21 5.76
CA SER A 68 25.56 -4.38 4.56
C SER A 68 24.41 -4.72 3.62
N ALA A 69 23.92 -3.72 2.88
CA ALA A 69 22.92 -3.95 1.84
C ALA A 69 23.42 -5.00 0.84
N PRO A 70 22.57 -5.96 0.41
CA PRO A 70 22.97 -6.95 -0.59
C PRO A 70 23.41 -6.29 -1.91
N LYS A 71 24.38 -6.89 -2.60
CA LYS A 71 24.89 -6.34 -3.87
C LYS A 71 23.78 -6.39 -4.94
N GLY A 72 23.62 -5.30 -5.69
CA GLY A 72 22.61 -5.18 -6.76
C GLY A 72 21.27 -4.58 -6.32
N TYR A 73 21.08 -4.30 -5.03
CA TYR A 73 19.84 -3.69 -4.53
C TYR A 73 19.98 -2.17 -4.36
N LYS A 74 18.95 -1.43 -4.80
CA LYS A 74 18.87 0.02 -4.58
C LYS A 74 18.34 0.28 -3.18
N LYS A 75 19.12 1.00 -2.39
CA LYS A 75 18.70 1.40 -1.05
C LYS A 75 17.62 2.49 -1.15
N ILE A 76 16.39 2.11 -0.90
CA ILE A 76 15.33 3.06 -0.58
C ILE A 76 15.64 3.56 0.83
N LYS A 77 15.88 4.87 0.99
CA LYS A 77 16.10 5.48 2.30
C LYS A 77 14.77 5.46 3.08
N CYS A 78 14.50 4.32 3.72
CA CYS A 78 13.62 4.09 4.84
C CYS A 78 12.64 5.24 5.13
N THR A 79 11.61 5.37 4.31
CA THR A 79 10.37 5.95 4.79
C THR A 79 9.27 5.08 4.23
N LEU A 80 8.97 4.03 4.99
CA LEU A 80 7.71 3.33 4.83
C LEU A 80 6.65 4.26 5.39
N TYR A 81 5.67 4.58 4.57
CA TYR A 81 4.52 5.39 4.98
C TYR A 81 3.31 4.48 5.10
N LEU A 82 2.57 4.65 6.17
CA LEU A 82 1.23 4.09 6.28
C LEU A 82 0.25 5.08 5.69
N VAL A 83 -0.52 4.62 4.69
CA VAL A 83 -1.58 5.40 4.07
C VAL A 83 -2.92 4.86 4.55
N PHE A 84 -3.78 5.74 5.02
CA PHE A 84 -5.07 5.39 5.60
C PHE A 84 -6.22 5.79 4.67
N ASP A 85 -7.26 4.97 4.65
CA ASP A 85 -8.49 5.21 3.90
C ASP A 85 -9.70 4.61 4.61
N VAL A 86 -10.87 5.18 4.32
CA VAL A 86 -12.17 4.66 4.78
C VAL A 86 -12.99 4.26 3.56
N LYS A 87 -13.51 3.03 3.57
CA LYS A 87 -14.38 2.50 2.52
C LYS A 87 -15.83 2.89 2.75
N HIS A 88 -16.63 2.83 1.68
CA HIS A 88 -18.06 3.13 1.69
C HIS A 88 -18.85 2.32 2.73
N GLY A 89 -18.42 1.09 3.01
CA GLY A 89 -19.03 0.22 4.02
C GLY A 89 -18.60 0.51 5.47
N GLY A 90 -17.91 1.63 5.73
CA GLY A 90 -17.40 1.96 7.07
C GLY A 90 -16.18 1.15 7.51
N HIS A 91 -15.61 0.35 6.61
CA HIS A 91 -14.37 -0.37 6.87
C HIS A 91 -13.16 0.56 6.78
N PHE A 92 -12.27 0.42 7.76
CA PHE A 92 -11.00 1.13 7.85
C PHE A 92 -9.94 0.33 7.11
N LYS A 93 -9.05 1.02 6.39
CA LYS A 93 -7.97 0.38 5.65
C LYS A 93 -6.67 1.15 5.85
N ALA A 94 -5.62 0.43 6.21
CA ALA A 94 -4.25 0.91 6.15
C ALA A 94 -3.53 0.25 4.95
N ARG A 95 -2.50 0.90 4.42
CA ARG A 95 -1.57 0.30 3.45
C ARG A 95 -0.14 0.71 3.76
N LEU A 96 0.78 -0.25 3.72
CA LEU A 96 2.20 0.01 3.84
C LEU A 96 2.77 0.34 2.45
N VAL A 97 3.36 1.53 2.31
CA VAL A 97 3.87 2.02 1.01
C VAL A 97 5.32 2.44 1.15
N ALA A 98 6.17 1.96 0.25
CA ALA A 98 7.55 2.40 0.11
C ALA A 98 7.66 3.62 -0.82
N ASP A 99 8.65 4.46 -0.57
CA ASP A 99 8.90 5.67 -1.36
C ASP A 99 9.46 5.33 -2.76
N GLY A 100 8.54 5.20 -3.73
CA GLY A 100 8.86 4.82 -5.11
C GLY A 100 9.66 5.86 -5.90
N GLN A 101 9.75 7.12 -5.45
CA GLN A 101 10.52 8.16 -6.15
C GLN A 101 12.03 7.83 -6.22
N LEU A 102 12.50 7.02 -5.27
CA LEU A 102 13.89 6.60 -5.18
C LEU A 102 14.18 5.36 -6.04
N THR A 103 13.18 4.74 -6.65
CA THR A 103 13.32 3.52 -7.47
C THR A 103 13.24 3.91 -8.94
N ASP A 104 14.15 3.39 -9.76
CA ASP A 104 14.04 3.61 -11.21
C ASP A 104 12.81 2.85 -11.74
N ALA A 105 12.13 3.42 -12.74
CA ALA A 105 10.98 2.76 -13.35
C ALA A 105 11.41 1.38 -13.86
N SER A 106 10.63 0.35 -13.55
CA SER A 106 10.89 -0.99 -14.08
C SER A 106 10.82 -0.93 -15.61
N LEU A 107 11.87 -1.41 -16.28
CA LEU A 107 11.86 -1.55 -17.75
C LEU A 107 10.82 -2.60 -18.18
N GLU A 108 10.51 -3.54 -17.29
CA GLU A 108 9.41 -4.47 -17.44
C GLU A 108 8.11 -3.78 -17.01
N SER A 109 7.29 -3.43 -17.99
CA SER A 109 5.88 -3.13 -17.81
C SER A 109 5.17 -4.42 -17.38
N VAL A 110 5.01 -4.64 -16.07
CA VAL A 110 4.15 -5.68 -15.50
C VAL A 110 2.66 -5.27 -15.56
N TYR A 111 2.30 -4.41 -16.52
CA TYR A 111 0.93 -4.41 -17.03
C TYR A 111 0.80 -5.66 -17.89
N SER A 112 0.40 -6.79 -17.28
CA SER A 112 -0.29 -7.79 -18.08
C SER A 112 -1.49 -7.06 -18.67
N GLY A 113 -1.49 -6.87 -19.98
CA GLY A 113 -2.61 -6.27 -20.67
C GLY A 113 -3.85 -7.01 -20.20
N LEU A 114 -4.85 -6.29 -19.70
CA LEU A 114 -6.17 -6.84 -19.42
C LEU A 114 -6.52 -7.79 -20.56
N VAL A 115 -6.46 -9.09 -20.29
CA VAL A 115 -6.78 -10.08 -21.32
C VAL A 115 -8.23 -9.81 -21.65
N SER A 116 -8.48 -9.36 -22.88
CA SER A 116 -9.87 -9.13 -23.29
C SER A 116 -10.63 -10.44 -23.09
N MET A 117 -11.86 -10.38 -22.56
CA MET A 117 -12.69 -11.58 -22.36
C MET A 117 -12.79 -12.44 -23.62
N ARG A 118 -12.77 -11.81 -24.80
CA ARG A 118 -12.72 -12.50 -26.10
C ARG A 118 -11.43 -13.29 -26.31
N GLY A 119 -10.28 -12.71 -25.96
CA GLY A 119 -8.99 -13.41 -26.03
C GLY A 119 -8.93 -14.62 -25.10
N PHE A 120 -9.45 -14.48 -23.88
CA PHE A 120 -9.56 -15.60 -22.93
C PHE A 120 -10.48 -16.71 -23.47
N GLN A 121 -11.66 -16.35 -23.98
CA GLN A 121 -12.60 -17.30 -24.59
C GLN A 121 -12.02 -18.03 -25.82
N MET A 122 -11.26 -17.33 -26.67
CA MET A 122 -10.60 -17.93 -27.83
C MET A 122 -9.54 -18.96 -27.41
N VAL A 123 -8.74 -18.64 -26.39
CA VAL A 123 -7.72 -19.57 -25.88
C VAL A 123 -8.39 -20.78 -25.23
N MET A 124 -9.46 -20.58 -24.46
CA MET A 124 -10.20 -21.67 -23.83
C MET A 124 -10.87 -22.59 -24.88
N PHE A 125 -11.46 -22.02 -25.93
CA PHE A 125 -12.02 -22.79 -27.06
C PHE A 125 -10.95 -23.57 -27.82
N LEU A 126 -9.78 -22.97 -28.07
CA LEU A 126 -8.67 -23.65 -28.71
C LEU A 126 -8.11 -24.78 -27.84
N ALA A 127 -8.05 -24.60 -26.53
CA ALA A 127 -7.61 -25.64 -25.60
C ALA A 127 -8.53 -26.86 -25.64
N GLU A 128 -9.85 -26.64 -25.59
CA GLU A 128 -10.86 -27.69 -25.70
C GLU A 128 -10.79 -28.42 -27.06
N LEU A 129 -10.57 -27.69 -28.15
CA LEU A 129 -10.44 -28.27 -29.50
C LEU A 129 -9.17 -29.11 -29.67
N ASN A 130 -8.15 -28.90 -28.84
CA ASN A 130 -6.90 -29.65 -28.85
C ASN A 130 -6.83 -30.71 -27.73
N ASP A 131 -7.95 -31.03 -27.07
CA ASP A 131 -8.03 -31.98 -25.95
C ASP A 131 -7.01 -31.67 -24.82
N LEU A 132 -6.72 -30.38 -24.60
CA LEU A 132 -5.87 -29.94 -23.50
C LEU A 132 -6.70 -29.82 -22.22
N GLU A 133 -6.23 -30.44 -21.12
CA GLU A 133 -6.83 -30.23 -19.79
C GLU A 133 -6.58 -28.79 -19.32
N LEU A 134 -7.66 -28.12 -18.93
CA LEU A 134 -7.67 -26.75 -18.39
C LEU A 134 -7.44 -26.71 -16.88
#